data_AF-A0A235EUP3-F1
#
_entry.id   AF-A0A235EUP3-F1
#
_cell.length_a   1.000
_cell.length_b   1.000
_cell.length_c   1.000
_cell.angle_alpha   90.00
_cell.angle_beta   90.00
_cell.angle_gamma   90.00
#
_symmetry.space_group_name_H-M   'P 1'
#
loop_
_entity.id
_entity.type
_entity.pdbx_description
1 polymer ?
#
loop_
_entity_poly.entity_id
_entity_poly.type
_entity_poly.pdbx_seq_one_letter_code
_entity_poly.pdbx_strand_id
1 'polypeptide(L)'
;MYFQGDRAKYVAGVLGVSPAYLGQLLAGDRSFASANEQLLRRVARYLQLKPILCFMLAGKIEAADFSSDQAEIRRLTERALDFIAESSYALETGVERQMLYDARTEIQQLVLLLYQSATDTRLMPAAEEWFYSVVKEKAG
;
A
#
# COMPACT_ATOMS: atom_id res chain seq x y z
N MET A 1 4.57 20.53 -41.31
CA MET A 1 3.95 20.06 -40.06
C MET A 1 3.67 18.55 -40.18
N TYR A 2 4.71 17.69 -40.19
CA TYR A 2 4.61 16.26 -40.57
C TYR A 2 5.23 15.27 -39.55
N PHE A 3 5.57 15.69 -38.34
CA PHE A 3 6.32 14.86 -37.38
C PHE A 3 5.49 14.16 -36.29
N GLN A 4 4.19 14.44 -36.18
CA GLN A 4 3.37 13.97 -35.05
C GLN A 4 2.71 12.60 -35.31
N GLY A 5 2.31 12.32 -36.56
CA GLY A 5 1.65 11.08 -36.93
C GLY A 5 2.54 9.84 -36.85
N ASP A 6 3.80 9.95 -37.30
CA ASP A 6 4.74 8.82 -37.29
C ASP A 6 5.25 8.50 -35.89
N ARG A 7 5.42 9.54 -35.04
CA ARG A 7 5.77 9.35 -33.63
C ARG A 7 4.65 8.66 -32.86
N ALA A 8 3.39 9.06 -33.09
CA ALA A 8 2.25 8.41 -32.44
C ALA A 8 2.10 6.94 -32.88
N LYS A 9 2.32 6.64 -34.17
CA LYS A 9 2.34 5.26 -34.68
C LYS A 9 3.47 4.43 -34.08
N TYR A 10 4.66 5.01 -33.97
CA TYR A 10 5.81 4.37 -33.32
C TYR A 10 5.51 4.03 -31.86
N VAL A 11 5.01 5.01 -31.09
CA VAL A 11 4.64 4.80 -29.68
C VAL A 11 3.54 3.76 -29.54
N ALA A 12 2.52 3.79 -30.40
CA ALA A 12 1.47 2.77 -30.41
C ALA A 12 2.04 1.37 -30.66
N GLY A 13 2.99 1.24 -31.59
CA GLY A 13 3.73 0.00 -31.85
C GLY A 13 4.52 -0.49 -30.63
N VAL A 14 5.27 0.40 -29.96
CA VAL A 14 6.04 0.06 -28.75
C VAL A 14 5.14 -0.37 -27.59
N LEU A 15 3.98 0.29 -27.44
CA LEU A 15 3.01 -0.04 -26.39
C LEU A 15 2.14 -1.27 -26.75
N GLY A 16 2.19 -1.73 -28.01
CA GLY A 16 1.40 -2.84 -28.52
C GLY A 16 -0.10 -2.54 -28.54
N VAL A 17 -0.47 -1.31 -28.92
CA VAL A 17 -1.86 -0.85 -29.07
C VAL A 17 -2.08 -0.26 -30.46
N SER A 18 -3.33 -0.13 -30.89
CA SER A 18 -3.61 0.55 -32.14
C SER A 18 -3.38 2.07 -32.02
N PRO A 19 -2.92 2.76 -33.08
CA PRO A 19 -2.75 4.22 -33.06
C PRO A 19 -4.05 4.97 -32.73
N ALA A 20 -5.20 4.44 -33.15
CA ALA A 20 -6.51 5.00 -32.83
C ALA A 20 -6.82 4.89 -31.32
N TYR A 21 -6.50 3.76 -30.69
CA TYR A 21 -6.69 3.57 -29.26
C TYR A 21 -5.77 4.48 -28.43
N LEU A 22 -4.51 4.64 -28.85
CA LEU A 22 -3.59 5.60 -28.22
C LEU A 22 -4.12 7.04 -28.37
N GLY A 23 -4.67 7.39 -29.54
CA GLY A 23 -5.31 8.68 -29.77
C GLY A 23 -6.47 8.94 -28.80
N GLN A 24 -7.36 7.94 -28.62
CA GLN A 24 -8.48 8.03 -27.67
C GLN A 24 -8.02 8.20 -26.22
N LEU A 25 -6.93 7.53 -25.82
CA LEU A 25 -6.35 7.69 -24.48
C LEU A 25 -5.75 9.09 -24.27
N LEU A 26 -5.02 9.60 -25.26
CA LEU A 26 -4.38 10.92 -25.17
C LEU A 26 -5.39 12.07 -25.26
N ALA A 27 -6.48 11.88 -26.00
CA ALA A 27 -7.58 12.85 -26.11
C ALA A 27 -8.48 12.85 -24.85
N GLY A 28 -8.40 11.82 -24.01
CA GLY A 28 -9.25 11.65 -22.83
C GLY A 28 -10.60 10.98 -23.13
N ASP A 29 -10.89 10.62 -24.39
CA ASP A 29 -12.09 9.86 -24.78
C ASP A 29 -12.16 8.48 -24.09
N ARG A 30 -11.00 7.92 -23.75
CA ARG A 30 -10.87 6.75 -22.88
C ARG A 30 -10.02 7.06 -21.67
N SER A 31 -10.49 6.62 -20.51
CA SER A 31 -9.74 6.75 -19.27
C SER A 31 -8.62 5.71 -19.19
N PHE A 32 -7.44 6.12 -18.71
CA PHE A 32 -6.35 5.21 -18.33
C PHE A 32 -6.75 4.27 -17.17
N ALA A 33 -7.77 4.61 -16.39
CA ALA A 33 -8.36 3.70 -15.40
C ALA A 33 -9.03 2.48 -16.06
N SER A 34 -9.36 2.53 -17.36
CA SER A 34 -9.87 1.38 -18.12
C SER A 34 -8.76 0.56 -18.80
N ALA A 35 -7.51 1.03 -18.76
CA ALA A 35 -6.39 0.35 -19.38
C ALA A 35 -6.07 -0.98 -18.67
N ASN A 36 -5.64 -1.97 -19.47
CA ASN A 36 -5.09 -3.23 -18.99
C ASN A 36 -3.77 -2.97 -18.24
N GLU A 37 -3.54 -3.73 -17.17
CA GLU A 37 -2.28 -3.78 -16.42
C GLU A 37 -1.03 -3.94 -17.32
N GLN A 38 -1.10 -4.83 -18.32
CA GLN A 38 0.02 -5.05 -19.25
C GLN A 38 0.37 -3.80 -20.06
N LEU A 39 -0.64 -2.98 -20.42
CA LEU A 39 -0.42 -1.71 -21.09
C LEU A 39 0.31 -0.74 -20.16
N LEU A 40 -0.14 -0.61 -18.91
CA LEU A 40 0.50 0.26 -17.91
C LEU A 40 1.95 -0.15 -17.63
N ARG A 41 2.24 -1.46 -17.59
CA ARG A 41 3.63 -1.96 -17.48
C ARG A 41 4.49 -1.63 -18.69
N ARG A 42 3.94 -1.66 -19.91
CA ARG A 42 4.65 -1.26 -21.13
C ARG A 42 4.88 0.26 -21.15
N VAL A 43 3.89 1.05 -20.74
CA VAL A 43 4.02 2.50 -20.55
C VAL A 43 5.12 2.81 -19.55
N ALA A 44 5.16 2.11 -18.41
CA ALA A 44 6.21 2.26 -17.41
C ALA A 44 7.61 2.01 -17.99
N ARG A 45 7.78 0.93 -18.76
CA ARG A 45 9.06 0.63 -19.44
C ARG A 45 9.42 1.71 -20.47
N TYR A 46 8.45 2.17 -21.27
CA TYR A 46 8.65 3.20 -22.27
C TYR A 46 9.07 4.53 -21.65
N LEU A 47 8.44 4.92 -20.54
CA LEU A 47 8.72 6.16 -19.81
C LEU A 47 9.89 6.03 -18.81
N GLN A 48 10.46 4.84 -18.65
CA GLN A 48 11.48 4.52 -17.65
C GLN A 48 11.04 4.85 -16.21
N LEU A 49 9.76 4.64 -15.91
CA LEU A 49 9.16 4.83 -14.59
C LEU A 49 8.92 3.49 -13.90
N LYS A 50 8.81 3.52 -12.57
CA LYS A 50 8.33 2.36 -11.81
C LYS A 50 6.87 2.07 -12.18
N PRO A 51 6.47 0.80 -12.42
CA PRO A 51 5.09 0.47 -12.78
C PRO A 51 4.06 1.03 -11.81
N ILE A 52 4.33 1.00 -10.50
CA ILE A 52 3.45 1.53 -9.46
C ILE A 52 3.06 2.99 -9.70
N LEU A 53 4.00 3.83 -10.17
CA LEU A 53 3.72 5.24 -10.49
C LEU A 53 2.73 5.34 -11.65
N CYS A 54 2.85 4.50 -12.67
CA CYS A 54 1.90 4.47 -13.78
C CYS A 54 0.52 3.99 -13.34
N PHE A 55 0.41 3.07 -12.38
CA PHE A 55 -0.88 2.68 -11.81
C PHE A 55 -1.54 3.83 -11.03
N MET A 56 -0.76 4.54 -10.20
CA MET A 56 -1.26 5.71 -9.48
C MET A 56 -1.70 6.82 -10.43
N LEU A 57 -0.86 7.16 -11.42
CA LEU A 57 -1.18 8.17 -12.44
C LEU A 57 -2.38 7.80 -13.32
N ALA A 58 -2.62 6.50 -13.52
CA ALA A 58 -3.79 5.99 -14.23
C ALA A 58 -5.06 5.97 -13.38
N GLY A 59 -5.00 6.33 -12.09
CA GLY A 59 -6.13 6.24 -11.15
C GLY A 59 -6.54 4.80 -10.84
N LYS A 60 -5.63 3.84 -11.00
CA LYS A 60 -5.86 2.43 -10.63
C LYS A 60 -5.56 2.16 -9.15
N ILE A 61 -4.75 3.01 -8.55
CA ILE A 61 -4.36 2.96 -7.15
C ILE A 61 -4.47 4.38 -6.61
N GLU A 62 -5.24 4.55 -5.55
CA GLU A 62 -5.47 5.81 -4.87
C GLU A 62 -4.72 5.87 -3.54
N ALA A 63 -4.54 7.07 -3.00
CA ALA A 63 -3.95 7.23 -1.66
C ALA A 63 -4.76 6.52 -0.57
N ALA A 64 -6.08 6.37 -0.78
CA ALA A 64 -6.96 5.62 0.10
C ALA A 64 -6.61 4.12 0.13
N ASP A 65 -6.10 3.54 -0.96
CA ASP A 65 -5.69 2.13 -1.02
C ASP A 65 -4.46 1.83 -0.14
N PHE A 66 -3.71 2.87 0.25
CA PHE A 66 -2.58 2.78 1.17
C PHE A 66 -2.95 3.17 2.61
N SER A 67 -4.16 3.67 2.83
CA SER A 67 -4.62 4.00 4.17
C SER A 67 -5.15 2.74 4.84
N SER A 68 -4.56 2.34 5.97
CA SER A 68 -5.15 1.31 6.80
C SER A 68 -6.52 1.77 7.30
N ASP A 69 -7.48 0.85 7.37
CA ASP A 69 -8.78 1.12 7.99
C ASP A 69 -8.54 1.58 9.44
N GLN A 70 -8.97 2.81 9.76
CA GLN A 70 -8.84 3.36 11.11
C GLN A 70 -9.54 2.48 12.15
N ALA A 71 -10.59 1.76 11.76
CA ALA A 71 -11.24 0.77 12.61
C ALA A 71 -10.33 -0.45 12.88
N GLU A 72 -9.57 -0.89 11.87
CA GLU A 72 -8.62 -1.98 12.03
C GLU A 72 -7.43 -1.58 12.92
N ILE A 73 -6.86 -0.39 12.72
CA ILE A 73 -5.79 0.14 13.59
C ILE A 73 -6.28 0.21 15.04
N ARG A 74 -7.48 0.73 15.27
CA ARG A 74 -8.09 0.81 16.60
C ARG A 74 -8.24 -0.58 17.22
N ARG A 75 -8.81 -1.53 16.49
CA ARG A 75 -9.00 -2.92 16.95
C ARG A 75 -7.68 -3.60 17.29
N LEU A 76 -6.64 -3.40 16.46
CA LEU A 76 -5.31 -3.94 16.72
C LEU A 76 -4.67 -3.30 17.97
N THR A 77 -4.87 -2.00 18.15
CA THR A 77 -4.39 -1.26 19.33
C THR A 77 -5.07 -1.78 20.60
N GLU A 78 -6.40 -1.90 20.62
CA GLU A 78 -7.16 -2.45 21.75
C GLU A 78 -6.68 -3.86 22.12
N ARG A 79 -6.53 -4.74 21.12
CA ARG A 79 -6.00 -6.10 21.33
C ARG A 79 -4.58 -6.10 21.91
N ALA A 80 -3.72 -5.18 21.46
CA ALA A 80 -2.37 -5.05 21.98
C ALA A 80 -2.37 -4.53 23.43
N LEU A 81 -3.23 -3.56 23.76
CA LEU A 81 -3.39 -3.07 25.13
C LEU A 81 -3.91 -4.16 26.07
N ASP A 82 -4.86 -4.97 25.62
CA ASP A 82 -5.35 -6.12 26.40
C ASP A 82 -4.24 -7.14 26.67
N PHE A 83 -3.43 -7.44 25.65
CA PHE A 83 -2.29 -8.34 25.79
C PHE A 83 -1.25 -7.80 26.80
N ILE A 84 -0.96 -6.50 26.74
CA ILE A 84 -0.04 -5.85 27.68
C ILE A 84 -0.62 -5.88 29.09
N ALA A 85 -1.92 -5.57 29.27
CA ALA A 85 -2.58 -5.59 30.57
C ALA A 85 -2.57 -6.98 31.23
N GLU A 86 -2.56 -8.06 30.45
CA GLU A 86 -2.50 -9.44 30.93
C GLU A 86 -1.07 -9.95 31.12
N SER A 87 -0.05 -9.17 30.77
CA SER A 87 1.36 -9.55 30.89
C SER A 87 1.87 -9.49 32.34
N SER A 88 2.93 -10.25 32.63
CA SER A 88 3.63 -10.16 33.91
C SER A 88 4.17 -8.76 34.19
N TYR A 89 4.57 -8.01 33.15
CA TYR A 89 5.03 -6.63 33.27
C TYR A 89 3.94 -5.71 33.84
N ALA A 90 2.71 -5.84 33.36
CA ALA A 90 1.59 -5.05 33.88
C ALA A 90 1.30 -5.39 35.34
N LEU A 91 1.35 -6.68 35.69
CA LEU A 91 1.19 -7.13 37.08
C LEU A 91 2.28 -6.58 38.00
N GLU A 92 3.55 -6.64 37.59
CA GLU A 92 4.70 -6.17 38.36
C GLU A 92 4.71 -4.64 38.54
N THR A 93 4.17 -3.90 37.57
CA THR A 93 4.13 -2.43 37.58
C THR A 93 2.82 -1.87 38.14
N GLY A 94 1.85 -2.72 38.47
CA GLY A 94 0.52 -2.30 38.94
C GLY A 94 -0.29 -1.58 37.87
N VAL A 95 -0.03 -1.84 36.59
CA VAL A 95 -0.76 -1.26 35.46
C VAL A 95 -2.01 -2.09 35.19
N GLU A 96 -3.17 -1.48 35.36
CA GLU A 96 -4.44 -2.12 35.06
C GLU A 96 -4.92 -1.82 33.63
N ARG A 97 -5.75 -2.72 33.08
CA ARG A 97 -6.38 -2.53 31.75
C ARG A 97 -7.01 -1.14 31.62
N GLN A 98 -7.81 -0.72 32.59
CA GLN A 98 -8.52 0.57 32.53
C GLN A 98 -7.55 1.76 32.41
N MET A 99 -6.40 1.70 33.09
CA MET A 99 -5.39 2.75 33.02
C MET A 99 -4.81 2.90 31.61
N LEU A 100 -4.65 1.80 30.87
CA LEU A 100 -4.20 1.82 29.49
C LEU A 100 -5.26 2.40 28.55
N TYR A 101 -6.54 2.06 28.75
CA TYR A 101 -7.63 2.56 27.93
C TYR A 101 -7.95 4.04 28.17
N ASP A 102 -7.83 4.51 29.41
CA ASP A 102 -8.05 5.92 29.77
C ASP A 102 -6.87 6.82 29.39
N ALA A 103 -5.71 6.22 29.07
CA ALA A 103 -4.55 6.96 28.60
C ALA A 103 -4.82 7.61 27.23
N ARG A 104 -4.20 8.78 27.01
CA ARG A 104 -4.22 9.43 25.70
C ARG A 104 -3.62 8.51 24.64
N THR A 105 -4.09 8.60 23.39
CA THR A 105 -3.66 7.72 22.29
C THR A 105 -2.14 7.72 22.09
N GLU A 106 -1.47 8.85 22.27
CA GLU A 106 -0.01 8.94 22.16
C GLU A 106 0.71 8.11 23.24
N ILE A 107 0.13 8.06 24.44
CA ILE A 107 0.65 7.25 25.55
C ILE A 107 0.39 5.77 25.31
N GLN A 108 -0.79 5.40 24.79
CA GLN A 108 -1.09 4.02 24.38
C GLN A 108 -0.07 3.52 23.35
N GLN A 109 0.22 4.34 22.34
CA GLN A 109 1.24 4.01 21.33
C GLN A 109 2.64 3.90 21.94
N LEU A 110 3.01 4.82 22.82
CA LEU A 110 4.31 4.78 23.49
C LEU A 110 4.46 3.50 24.33
N VAL A 111 3.46 3.14 25.12
CA VAL A 111 3.45 1.90 25.92
C VAL A 111 3.59 0.67 25.02
N LEU A 112 2.84 0.64 23.91
CA LEU A 112 2.93 -0.44 22.93
C LEU A 112 4.34 -0.56 22.36
N LEU A 113 4.96 0.55 21.93
CA LEU A 113 6.31 0.57 21.38
C LEU A 113 7.36 0.12 22.40
N LEU A 114 7.26 0.59 23.64
CA LEU A 114 8.15 0.19 24.73
C LEU A 114 8.03 -1.30 25.03
N TYR A 115 6.80 -1.83 25.09
CA TYR A 115 6.56 -3.24 25.35
C TYR A 115 7.15 -4.11 24.23
N GLN A 116 6.89 -3.78 22.96
CA GLN A 116 7.45 -4.52 21.82
C GLN A 116 8.98 -4.48 21.82
N SER A 117 9.57 -3.32 22.15
CA SER A 117 11.02 -3.17 22.24
C SER A 117 11.64 -3.95 23.39
N ALA A 118 10.93 -4.10 24.52
CA ALA A 118 11.44 -4.78 25.71
C ALA A 118 11.30 -6.30 25.63
N THR A 119 10.28 -6.79 24.91
CA THR A 119 9.92 -8.22 24.87
C THR A 119 10.25 -8.89 23.54
N ASP A 120 10.74 -8.13 22.56
CA ASP A 120 10.90 -8.54 21.16
C ASP A 120 9.62 -9.18 20.57
N THR A 121 8.46 -8.87 21.17
CA THR A 121 7.15 -9.38 20.76
C THR A 121 6.51 -8.36 19.85
N ARG A 122 6.09 -8.78 18.66
CA ARG A 122 5.41 -7.92 17.71
C ARG A 122 3.89 -8.01 17.89
N LEU A 123 3.28 -6.94 18.39
CA LEU A 123 1.84 -6.80 18.62
C LEU A 123 1.14 -6.02 17.49
N MET A 124 1.87 -5.14 16.81
CA MET A 124 1.39 -4.39 15.64
C MET A 124 2.22 -4.75 14.41
N PRO A 125 1.62 -4.81 13.21
CA PRO A 125 2.38 -4.87 11.97
C PRO A 125 3.27 -3.63 11.87
N ALA A 126 4.53 -3.81 11.46
CA ALA A 126 5.37 -2.67 11.17
C ALA A 126 4.73 -1.84 10.05
N ALA A 127 4.79 -0.52 10.17
CA ALA A 127 4.22 0.40 9.18
C ALA A 127 4.72 0.14 7.74
N GLU A 128 5.82 -0.59 7.58
CA GLU A 128 6.46 -0.90 6.30
C GLU A 128 6.31 -2.37 5.85
N GLU A 129 5.73 -3.26 6.67
CA GLU A 129 5.67 -4.69 6.34
C GLU A 129 4.30 -5.13 5.81
N TRP A 130 4.01 -4.70 4.60
CA TRP A 130 3.07 -5.41 3.73
C TRP A 130 3.76 -6.66 3.18
N PHE A 131 3.65 -7.79 3.90
CA PHE A 131 4.21 -9.07 3.43
C PHE A 131 3.40 -9.62 2.25
N TYR A 132 3.91 -9.45 1.04
CA TYR A 132 3.63 -10.39 -0.04
C TYR A 132 4.35 -11.69 0.29
N SER A 133 3.62 -12.69 0.80
CA SER A 133 4.09 -14.06 0.74
C SER A 133 4.17 -14.46 -0.73
N VAL A 134 5.38 -14.44 -1.29
CA VAL A 134 5.63 -15.14 -2.55
C VAL A 134 5.43 -16.61 -2.26
N VAL A 135 4.25 -17.12 -2.59
CA VAL A 135 4.03 -18.55 -2.73
C VAL A 135 5.07 -19.01 -3.75
N LYS A 136 6.16 -19.61 -3.27
CA LYS A 136 7.05 -20.39 -4.13
C LYS A 136 6.20 -21.55 -4.63
N GLU A 137 5.64 -21.41 -5.82
CA GLU A 137 5.22 -22.57 -6.60
C GLU A 137 6.43 -23.51 -6.65
N LYS A 138 6.27 -24.68 -6.02
CA LYS A 138 7.21 -25.78 -6.19
C LYS A 138 7.22 -26.09 -7.68
N ALA A 139 8.34 -25.81 -8.34
CA ALA A 139 8.64 -26.37 -9.65
C ALA A 139 8.60 -27.89 -9.53
N GLY A 140 7.58 -28.49 -10.15
CA GLY A 140 7.53 -29.92 -10.49
C GLY A 140 8.07 -30.12 -11.89
#